data_AF-A0A4P5TB32-F1
#
_entry.id   AF-A0A4P5TB32-F1
#
_cell.length_a   1.000
_cell.length_b   1.000
_cell.length_c   1.000
_cell.angle_alpha   90.00
_cell.angle_beta   90.00
_cell.angle_gamma   90.00
#
_symmetry.space_group_name_H-M   'P 1'
#
loop_
_entity.id
_entity.type
_entity.pdbx_description
1 polymer ?
#
loop_
_entity_poly.entity_id
_entity_poly.type
_entity_poly.pdbx_seq_one_letter_code
_entity_poly.pdbx_strand_id
1 'polypeptide(L)'
;MDGIKIVYYFTVLFKHSFFNLQNNYHMWKLVFSLSLLIFTSALSAQKSSPLGIWKTIDDETKEAKSYMELYEKNGKVYGKVTKLLLKPADTVCEKCKGDKANKPLVGMILIDGLVKAGEVWKGANILDPVTGNYYDCTIWLSETTENELKVKGKHWTGLSRTQTWYRVKS
;
A
#
# COMPACT_ATOMS: atom_id res chain seq x y z
N MET A 1 62.91 -42.45 29.64
CA MET A 1 61.83 -41.83 28.85
C MET A 1 61.35 -40.63 29.64
N ASP A 2 61.70 -39.44 29.17
CA ASP A 2 61.79 -38.24 30.01
C ASP A 2 60.44 -37.56 30.19
N GLY A 3 60.01 -37.40 31.45
CA GLY A 3 58.73 -36.78 31.82
C GLY A 3 58.53 -35.35 31.29
N ILE A 4 59.62 -34.67 30.92
CA ILE A 4 59.59 -33.33 30.31
C ILE A 4 58.92 -33.34 28.92
N LYS A 5 59.10 -34.41 28.14
CA LYS A 5 58.47 -34.52 26.80
C LYS A 5 56.97 -34.70 26.89
N ILE A 6 56.47 -35.42 27.90
CA ILE A 6 55.04 -35.68 28.10
C ILE A 6 54.29 -34.39 28.49
N VAL A 7 54.86 -33.59 29.39
CA VAL A 7 54.27 -32.30 29.80
C VAL A 7 54.26 -31.29 28.65
N TYR A 8 55.31 -31.27 27.82
CA TYR A 8 55.37 -30.42 26.63
C TYR A 8 54.30 -30.81 25.60
N TYR A 9 54.13 -32.10 25.31
CA TYR A 9 53.09 -32.57 24.40
C TYR A 9 51.68 -32.29 24.92
N PHE A 10 51.43 -32.49 26.22
CA PHE A 10 50.12 -32.18 26.81
C PHE A 10 49.81 -30.68 26.77
N THR A 11 50.77 -29.81 27.04
CA THR A 11 50.56 -28.35 26.99
C THR A 11 50.37 -27.85 25.56
N VAL A 12 51.07 -28.42 24.57
CA VAL A 12 50.86 -28.11 23.14
C VAL A 12 49.49 -28.57 22.67
N LEU A 13 49.09 -29.83 22.95
CA LEU A 13 47.78 -30.36 22.55
C LEU A 13 46.62 -29.64 23.25
N PHE A 14 46.78 -29.27 24.53
CA PHE A 14 45.79 -28.50 25.27
C PHE A 14 45.66 -27.08 24.70
N LYS A 15 46.78 -26.39 24.41
CA LYS A 15 46.77 -25.06 23.80
C LYS A 15 46.15 -25.07 22.39
N HIS A 16 46.44 -26.10 21.59
CA HIS A 16 45.88 -26.26 20.24
C HIS A 16 44.38 -26.58 20.26
N SER A 17 43.92 -27.41 21.21
CA SER A 17 42.49 -27.74 21.39
C SER A 17 41.71 -26.56 21.95
N PHE A 18 42.28 -25.83 22.92
CA PHE A 18 41.68 -24.62 23.49
C PHE A 18 41.57 -23.51 22.43
N PHE A 19 42.60 -23.31 21.59
CA PHE A 19 42.57 -22.35 20.48
C PHE A 19 41.51 -22.71 19.43
N ASN A 20 41.35 -23.99 19.06
CA ASN A 20 40.29 -24.44 18.16
C ASN A 20 38.88 -24.25 18.74
N LEU A 21 38.67 -24.52 20.03
CA LEU A 21 37.40 -24.23 20.72
C LEU A 21 37.12 -22.72 20.78
N GLN A 22 38.17 -21.91 20.98
CA GLN A 22 38.10 -20.45 20.97
C GLN A 22 37.66 -19.90 19.60
N ASN A 23 38.24 -20.45 18.55
CA ASN A 23 37.98 -20.08 17.16
C ASN A 23 36.56 -20.50 16.73
N ASN A 24 36.10 -21.69 17.16
CA ASN A 24 34.76 -22.19 16.89
C ASN A 24 33.67 -21.35 17.57
N TYR A 25 33.90 -20.85 18.81
CA TYR A 25 32.94 -19.93 19.42
C TYR A 25 32.91 -18.57 18.71
N HIS A 26 34.07 -18.05 18.26
CA HIS A 26 34.12 -16.76 17.55
C HIS A 26 33.44 -16.87 16.18
N MET A 27 33.67 -17.99 15.48
CA MET A 27 33.04 -18.30 14.21
C MET A 27 31.52 -18.49 14.35
N TRP A 28 31.05 -19.20 15.39
CA TRP A 28 29.61 -19.29 15.66
C TRP A 28 28.99 -17.96 16.10
N LYS A 29 29.68 -17.14 16.90
CA LYS A 29 29.22 -15.77 17.23
C LYS A 29 29.09 -14.90 15.98
N LEU A 30 30.03 -14.99 15.05
CA LEU A 30 29.97 -14.27 13.78
C LEU A 30 28.84 -14.78 12.89
N VAL A 31 28.64 -16.10 12.80
CA VAL A 31 27.53 -16.71 12.05
C VAL A 31 26.17 -16.34 12.66
N PHE A 32 26.01 -16.39 13.98
CA PHE A 32 24.78 -15.98 14.67
C PHE A 32 24.53 -14.46 14.54
N SER A 33 25.57 -13.63 14.65
CA SER A 33 25.48 -12.17 14.48
C SER A 33 25.09 -11.79 13.03
N LEU A 34 25.71 -12.45 12.05
CA LEU A 34 25.40 -12.24 10.63
C LEU A 34 24.00 -12.75 10.26
N SER A 35 23.59 -13.89 10.83
CA SER A 35 22.23 -14.42 10.69
C SER A 35 21.15 -13.49 11.26
N LEU A 36 21.43 -12.81 12.38
CA LEU A 36 20.48 -11.88 13.00
C LEU A 36 20.32 -10.59 12.18
N LEU A 37 21.40 -10.11 11.56
CA LEU A 37 21.39 -8.94 10.66
C LEU A 37 20.64 -9.20 9.35
N ILE A 38 20.64 -10.44 8.85
CA ILE A 38 19.88 -10.80 7.63
C ILE A 38 18.38 -10.88 7.94
N PHE A 39 17.99 -11.35 9.13
CA PHE A 39 16.58 -11.51 9.50
C PHE A 39 15.85 -10.17 9.71
N THR A 40 16.55 -9.10 10.10
CA THR A 40 15.93 -7.76 10.27
C THR A 40 15.66 -7.05 8.93
N SER A 41 16.36 -7.41 7.86
CA SER A 41 16.13 -6.85 6.51
C SER A 41 14.89 -7.43 5.81
N ALA A 42 14.39 -8.58 6.27
CA ALA A 42 13.22 -9.25 5.70
C ALA A 42 11.87 -8.68 6.17
N LEU A 43 11.86 -7.76 7.14
CA LEU A 43 10.73 -6.89 7.44
C LEU A 43 10.63 -5.76 6.39
N SER A 44 10.66 -6.15 5.12
CA SER A 44 10.50 -5.24 4.00
C SER A 44 9.07 -4.74 3.98
N ALA A 45 8.92 -3.43 4.20
CA ALA A 45 7.79 -2.57 3.87
C ALA A 45 6.60 -3.30 3.24
N GLN A 46 5.56 -3.56 4.05
CA GLN A 46 4.25 -3.89 3.51
C GLN A 46 3.83 -2.72 2.64
N LYS A 47 3.95 -2.87 1.31
CA LYS A 47 3.69 -1.80 0.35
C LYS A 47 2.21 -1.47 0.45
N SER A 48 1.91 -0.40 1.18
CA SER A 48 0.56 0.07 1.39
C SER A 48 -0.07 0.35 0.01
N SER A 49 -1.21 -0.28 -0.23
CA SER A 49 -1.84 -0.32 -1.55
C SER A 49 -3.21 0.36 -1.51
N PRO A 50 -3.53 1.24 -2.47
CA PRO A 50 -4.84 1.88 -2.54
C PRO A 50 -5.88 0.92 -3.10
N LEU A 51 -5.48 -0.26 -3.58
CA LEU A 51 -6.40 -1.22 -4.19
C LEU A 51 -7.37 -1.81 -3.16
N GLY A 52 -8.57 -2.15 -3.62
CA GLY A 52 -9.66 -2.69 -2.81
C GLY A 52 -10.93 -1.86 -2.88
N ILE A 53 -11.90 -2.21 -2.03
CA ILE A 53 -13.20 -1.55 -1.98
C ILE A 53 -13.21 -0.47 -0.90
N TRP A 54 -13.70 0.71 -1.28
CA TRP A 54 -13.75 1.90 -0.45
C TRP A 54 -15.17 2.44 -0.35
N LYS A 55 -15.59 2.75 0.87
CA LYS A 55 -16.83 3.45 1.17
C LYS A 55 -16.61 4.95 1.03
N THR A 56 -17.33 5.56 0.10
CA THR A 56 -17.32 7.02 -0.12
C THR A 56 -18.32 7.70 0.81
N ILE A 57 -18.03 8.92 1.22
CA ILE A 57 -18.91 9.73 2.08
C ILE A 57 -19.46 10.90 1.27
N ASP A 58 -20.73 11.23 1.45
CA ASP A 58 -21.30 12.45 0.90
C ASP A 58 -20.86 13.68 1.72
N ASP A 59 -20.37 14.72 1.05
CA ASP A 59 -19.82 15.90 1.71
C ASP A 59 -20.88 16.73 2.43
N GLU A 60 -22.14 16.68 1.98
CA GLU A 60 -23.25 17.46 2.54
C GLU A 60 -23.88 16.69 3.69
N THR A 61 -24.28 15.44 3.47
CA THR A 61 -25.05 14.66 4.46
C THR A 61 -24.16 13.91 5.46
N LYS A 62 -22.87 13.73 5.16
CA LYS A 62 -21.93 12.85 5.91
C LYS A 62 -22.31 11.37 5.92
N GLU A 63 -23.25 10.96 5.09
CA GLU A 63 -23.68 9.57 4.98
C GLU A 63 -22.80 8.78 4.00
N ALA A 64 -22.79 7.46 4.16
CA ALA A 64 -22.14 6.58 3.21
C ALA A 64 -22.90 6.57 1.88
N LYS A 65 -22.23 6.99 0.81
CA LYS A 65 -22.85 7.25 -0.50
C LYS A 65 -22.76 6.08 -1.46
N SER A 66 -21.58 5.47 -1.56
CA SER A 66 -21.31 4.40 -2.52
C SER A 66 -20.10 3.56 -2.10
N TYR A 67 -19.95 2.40 -2.74
CA TYR A 67 -18.72 1.63 -2.74
C TYR A 67 -17.99 1.82 -4.08
N MET A 68 -16.70 2.13 -3.99
CA MET A 68 -15.78 2.28 -5.11
C MET A 68 -14.69 1.21 -5.03
N GLU A 69 -14.56 0.39 -6.05
CA GLU A 69 -13.43 -0.53 -6.20
C GLU A 69 -12.28 0.20 -6.90
N LEU A 70 -11.14 0.29 -6.22
CA LEU A 70 -9.88 0.66 -6.83
C LEU A 70 -9.13 -0.61 -7.27
N TYR A 71 -8.82 -0.70 -8.56
CA TYR A 71 -8.14 -1.85 -9.15
C TYR A 71 -7.02 -1.40 -10.09
N GLU A 72 -6.02 -2.25 -10.28
CA GLU A 72 -4.90 -1.96 -11.17
C GLU A 72 -5.07 -2.67 -12.51
N LYS A 73 -4.79 -1.96 -13.60
CA LYS A 73 -4.70 -2.51 -14.95
C LYS A 73 -3.55 -1.83 -15.67
N ASN A 74 -2.63 -2.61 -16.24
CA ASN A 74 -1.46 -2.10 -16.98
C ASN A 74 -0.64 -1.06 -16.21
N GLY A 75 -0.40 -1.27 -14.90
CA GLY A 75 0.38 -0.35 -14.07
C GLY A 75 -0.34 0.94 -13.66
N LYS A 76 -1.63 1.08 -13.98
CA LYS A 76 -2.45 2.24 -13.64
C LYS A 76 -3.62 1.87 -12.75
N VAL A 77 -4.00 2.76 -11.84
CA VAL A 77 -5.11 2.57 -10.90
C VAL A 77 -6.39 3.19 -11.46
N TYR A 78 -7.47 2.41 -11.45
CA TYR A 78 -8.80 2.78 -11.90
C TYR A 78 -9.77 2.69 -10.73
N GLY A 79 -10.87 3.45 -10.80
CA GLY A 79 -11.92 3.44 -9.79
C GLY A 79 -13.28 3.21 -10.43
N LYS A 80 -13.95 2.13 -10.01
CA LYS A 80 -15.26 1.71 -10.52
C LYS A 80 -16.29 1.67 -9.40
N VAL A 81 -17.46 2.24 -9.64
CA VAL A 81 -18.57 2.15 -8.68
C VAL A 81 -19.10 0.72 -8.65
N THR A 82 -19.08 0.08 -7.49
CA THR A 82 -19.61 -1.29 -7.32
C THR A 82 -20.99 -1.33 -6.69
N LYS A 83 -21.33 -0.32 -5.88
CA LYS A 83 -22.63 -0.23 -5.21
C LYS A 83 -23.01 1.21 -4.90
N LEU A 84 -24.28 1.55 -5.07
CA LEU A 84 -24.88 2.77 -4.53
C LEU A 84 -25.58 2.44 -3.22
N LEU A 85 -25.44 3.30 -2.21
CA LEU A 85 -26.00 3.08 -0.87
C LEU A 85 -27.23 3.95 -0.61
N LEU A 86 -27.29 5.12 -1.25
CA LEU A 86 -28.38 6.11 -1.07
C LEU A 86 -29.32 6.19 -2.28
N LYS A 87 -29.03 5.43 -3.35
CA LYS A 87 -29.79 5.46 -4.60
C LYS A 87 -29.98 4.04 -5.17
N PRO A 88 -31.04 3.80 -5.96
CA PRO A 88 -31.25 2.54 -6.68
C PRO A 88 -30.07 2.17 -7.59
N ALA A 89 -29.81 0.87 -7.74
CA ALA A 89 -28.65 0.37 -8.51
C ALA A 89 -28.70 0.70 -10.01
N ASP A 90 -29.89 0.93 -10.56
CA ASP A 90 -30.17 1.34 -11.94
C ASP A 90 -30.07 2.85 -12.16
N THR A 91 -29.71 3.63 -11.13
CA THR A 91 -29.47 5.08 -11.27
C THR A 91 -28.43 5.35 -12.37
N VAL A 92 -28.76 6.24 -13.29
CA VAL A 92 -27.90 6.65 -14.41
C VAL A 92 -27.23 8.01 -14.15
N CYS A 93 -26.14 8.30 -14.87
CA CYS A 93 -25.51 9.61 -14.83
C CYS A 93 -26.12 10.57 -15.87
N GLU A 94 -27.13 11.33 -15.47
CA GLU A 94 -27.83 12.29 -16.34
C GLU A 94 -26.96 13.50 -16.71
N LYS A 95 -26.08 13.95 -15.80
CA LYS A 95 -25.20 15.11 -16.05
C LYS A 95 -23.89 14.75 -16.76
N CYS A 96 -23.57 13.47 -16.86
CA CYS A 96 -22.40 13.02 -17.59
C CYS A 96 -22.56 13.31 -19.09
N LYS A 97 -21.43 13.51 -19.76
CA LYS A 97 -21.37 13.80 -21.20
C LYS A 97 -20.76 12.62 -21.97
N GLY A 98 -20.98 12.59 -23.28
CA GLY A 98 -20.36 11.63 -24.17
C GLY A 98 -20.80 10.18 -23.91
N ASP A 99 -19.84 9.27 -23.88
CA ASP A 99 -20.04 7.83 -23.68
C ASP A 99 -20.67 7.47 -22.32
N LYS A 100 -20.55 8.36 -21.32
CA LYS A 100 -21.09 8.18 -19.96
C LYS A 100 -22.47 8.78 -19.75
N ALA A 101 -23.00 9.53 -20.71
CA ALA A 101 -24.33 10.13 -20.61
C ALA A 101 -25.42 9.04 -20.52
N ASN A 102 -26.31 9.16 -19.54
CA ASN A 102 -27.43 8.23 -19.30
C ASN A 102 -27.00 6.76 -19.17
N LYS A 103 -25.76 6.51 -18.74
CA LYS A 103 -25.27 5.17 -18.42
C LYS A 103 -25.42 4.88 -16.93
N PRO A 104 -25.67 3.61 -16.53
CA PRO A 104 -25.73 3.23 -15.13
C PRO A 104 -24.47 3.64 -14.37
N LEU A 105 -24.65 4.18 -13.17
CA LEU A 105 -23.53 4.54 -12.29
C LEU A 105 -22.82 3.29 -11.78
N VAL A 106 -23.56 2.24 -11.41
CA VAL A 106 -22.96 0.95 -11.04
C VAL A 106 -22.24 0.36 -12.24
N GLY A 107 -20.97 0.01 -12.07
CA GLY A 107 -20.08 -0.45 -13.12
C GLY A 107 -19.35 0.68 -13.86
N MET A 108 -19.70 1.95 -13.64
CA MET A 108 -19.02 3.08 -14.27
C MET A 108 -17.63 3.29 -13.68
N ILE A 109 -16.65 3.44 -14.58
CA ILE A 109 -15.29 3.86 -14.21
C ILE A 109 -15.29 5.39 -14.08
N LEU A 110 -15.03 5.88 -12.87
CA LEU A 110 -14.97 7.30 -12.54
C LEU A 110 -13.54 7.81 -12.38
N ILE A 111 -12.59 6.96 -12.00
CA ILE A 111 -11.15 7.27 -11.96
C ILE A 111 -10.48 6.46 -13.06
N ASP A 112 -9.79 7.14 -13.97
CA ASP A 112 -9.30 6.53 -15.23
C ASP A 112 -7.78 6.58 -15.37
N GLY A 113 -7.08 5.78 -14.57
CA GLY A 113 -5.67 5.46 -14.83
C GLY A 113 -4.65 6.32 -14.10
N LEU A 114 -4.78 6.48 -12.79
CA LEU A 114 -3.77 7.13 -11.94
C LEU A 114 -2.45 6.34 -11.94
N VAL A 115 -1.33 7.06 -11.88
CA VAL A 115 0.02 6.50 -11.86
C VAL A 115 0.65 6.75 -10.49
N LYS A 116 1.38 5.76 -9.97
CA LYS A 116 2.13 5.91 -8.71
C LYS A 116 3.25 6.93 -8.87
N ALA A 117 3.36 7.86 -7.93
CA ALA A 117 4.39 8.90 -7.87
C ALA A 117 4.80 9.13 -6.40
N GLY A 118 5.83 8.41 -5.94
CA GLY A 118 6.18 8.36 -4.52
C GLY A 118 5.06 7.71 -3.70
N GLU A 119 4.59 8.42 -2.67
CA GLU A 119 3.52 7.96 -1.75
C GLU A 119 2.10 8.28 -2.22
N VAL A 120 1.94 8.88 -3.42
CA VAL A 120 0.64 9.24 -3.99
C VAL A 120 0.41 8.58 -5.35
N TRP A 121 -0.84 8.54 -5.80
CA TRP A 121 -1.23 8.19 -7.16
C TRP A 121 -1.92 9.38 -7.80
N LYS A 122 -1.47 9.80 -9.00
CA LYS A 122 -1.92 11.03 -9.67
C LYS A 122 -1.80 10.93 -11.19
N GLY A 123 -2.14 12.01 -11.90
CA GLY A 123 -1.96 12.13 -13.35
C GLY A 123 -3.14 11.66 -14.19
N ALA A 124 -4.32 11.49 -13.57
CA ALA A 124 -5.58 11.21 -14.24
C ALA A 124 -6.72 11.98 -13.57
N ASN A 125 -7.90 11.93 -14.17
CA ASN A 125 -9.09 12.64 -13.69
C ASN A 125 -10.03 11.73 -12.90
N ILE A 126 -10.85 12.34 -12.05
CA ILE A 126 -12.05 11.77 -11.46
C ILE A 126 -13.29 12.49 -12.02
N LEU A 127 -14.28 11.72 -12.47
CA LEU A 127 -15.60 12.22 -12.85
C LEU A 127 -16.51 12.32 -11.63
N ASP A 128 -17.09 13.50 -11.38
CA ASP A 128 -18.20 13.65 -10.46
C ASP A 128 -19.54 13.47 -11.19
N PRO A 129 -20.30 12.38 -10.91
CA PRO A 129 -21.59 12.16 -11.56
C PRO A 129 -22.67 13.15 -11.14
N VAL A 130 -22.50 13.90 -10.05
CA VAL A 130 -23.47 14.89 -9.57
C VAL A 130 -23.40 16.17 -10.39
N THR A 131 -22.21 16.53 -10.88
CA THR A 131 -21.99 17.75 -11.67
C THR A 131 -21.70 17.47 -13.15
N GLY A 132 -21.26 16.25 -13.48
CA GLY A 132 -20.79 15.88 -14.81
C GLY A 132 -19.37 16.38 -15.14
N ASN A 133 -18.67 16.94 -14.15
CA ASN A 133 -17.36 17.55 -14.33
C ASN A 133 -16.22 16.58 -14.00
N TYR A 134 -15.09 16.79 -14.68
CA TYR A 134 -13.84 16.10 -14.40
C TYR A 134 -12.92 16.97 -13.56
N TYR A 135 -12.23 16.35 -12.60
CA TYR A 135 -11.26 16.99 -11.72
C TYR A 135 -9.93 16.24 -11.77
N ASP A 136 -8.81 16.97 -11.72
CA ASP A 136 -7.50 16.37 -11.55
C ASP A 136 -7.49 15.59 -10.22
N CYS A 137 -7.27 14.28 -10.32
CA CYS A 137 -7.38 13.38 -9.19
C CYS A 137 -6.00 13.05 -8.61
N THR A 138 -5.91 13.08 -7.29
CA THR A 138 -4.76 12.57 -6.54
C THR A 138 -5.27 11.79 -5.34
N ILE A 139 -4.77 10.58 -5.14
CA ILE A 139 -5.12 9.74 -4.00
C ILE A 139 -3.86 9.34 -3.22
N TRP A 140 -4.02 9.17 -1.92
CA TRP A 140 -2.97 8.66 -1.03
C TRP A 140 -3.60 8.03 0.21
N LEU A 141 -2.92 7.05 0.80
CA LEU A 141 -3.35 6.47 2.06
C LEU A 141 -3.05 7.44 3.21
N SER A 142 -3.87 7.40 4.25
CA SER A 142 -3.60 8.19 5.45
C SER A 142 -2.27 7.77 6.09
N GLU A 143 -1.53 8.74 6.63
CA GLU A 143 -0.28 8.50 7.35
C GLU A 143 -0.51 7.71 8.65
N THR A 144 -1.72 7.78 9.21
CA THR A 144 -2.10 7.13 10.48
C THR A 144 -2.68 5.73 10.30
N THR A 145 -3.24 5.42 9.12
CA THR A 145 -3.88 4.12 8.88
C THR A 145 -4.07 3.82 7.40
N GLU A 146 -3.88 2.55 7.02
CA GLU A 146 -4.17 2.05 5.66
C GLU A 146 -5.67 1.87 5.36
N ASN A 147 -6.53 2.06 6.36
CA ASN A 147 -7.99 1.96 6.24
C ASN A 147 -8.66 3.27 5.82
N GLU A 148 -7.88 4.33 5.64
CA GLU A 148 -8.34 5.61 5.13
C GLU A 148 -7.59 5.96 3.85
N LEU A 149 -8.35 6.33 2.82
CA LEU A 149 -7.83 6.87 1.58
C LEU A 149 -8.25 8.32 1.48
N LYS A 150 -7.29 9.20 1.29
CA LYS A 150 -7.56 10.60 0.93
C LYS A 150 -7.70 10.68 -0.58
N VAL A 151 -8.79 11.28 -1.04
CA VAL A 151 -9.10 11.47 -2.46
C VAL A 151 -9.30 12.95 -2.71
N LYS A 152 -8.37 13.55 -3.45
CA LYS A 152 -8.40 14.97 -3.80
C LYS A 152 -8.82 15.14 -5.25
N GLY A 153 -9.83 15.98 -5.46
CA GLY A 153 -10.20 16.50 -6.77
C GLY A 153 -9.80 17.98 -6.85
N LYS A 154 -9.05 18.36 -7.89
CA LYS A 154 -8.70 19.75 -8.18
C LYS A 154 -9.34 20.18 -9.50
N HIS A 155 -10.03 21.32 -9.48
CA HIS A 155 -10.61 21.93 -10.66
C HIS A 155 -9.55 22.78 -11.39
N TRP A 156 -9.77 23.07 -12.67
CA TRP A 156 -8.84 23.85 -13.49
C TRP A 156 -8.59 25.28 -12.95
N THR A 157 -9.56 25.83 -12.19
CA THR A 157 -9.41 27.13 -11.51
C THR A 157 -8.46 27.10 -10.31
N GLY A 158 -7.93 25.94 -9.95
CA GLY A 158 -7.04 25.77 -8.79
C GLY A 158 -7.75 25.39 -7.50
N LEU A 159 -9.07 25.57 -7.42
CA LEU A 159 -9.87 25.14 -6.28
C LEU A 159 -9.85 23.62 -6.16
N SER A 160 -9.69 23.13 -4.94
CA SER A 160 -9.63 21.69 -4.68
C SER A 160 -10.39 21.31 -3.43
N ARG A 161 -10.85 20.06 -3.38
CA ARG A 161 -11.44 19.44 -2.20
C ARG A 161 -10.82 18.08 -2.00
N THR A 162 -10.68 17.68 -0.74
CA THR A 162 -10.19 16.36 -0.34
C THR A 162 -11.26 15.67 0.48
N GLN A 163 -11.63 14.47 0.05
CA GLN A 163 -12.51 13.57 0.78
C GLN A 163 -11.69 12.47 1.46
N THR A 164 -12.25 11.90 2.53
CA THR A 164 -11.73 10.66 3.12
C THR A 164 -12.69 9.53 2.78
N TRP A 165 -12.17 8.48 2.16
CA TRP A 165 -12.88 7.23 1.93
C TRP A 165 -12.38 6.17 2.90
N TYR A 166 -13.26 5.23 3.25
CA TYR A 166 -12.99 4.24 4.29
C TYR A 166 -12.95 2.84 3.70
N ARG A 167 -11.90 2.08 4.00
CA ARG A 167 -11.74 0.73 3.47
C ARG A 167 -12.88 -0.16 3.96
N VAL A 168 -13.49 -0.91 3.03
CA VAL A 168 -14.48 -1.94 3.36
C VAL A 168 -13.70 -3.22 3.64
N LYS A 169 -13.76 -3.70 4.89
CA LYS A 169 -13.17 -4.99 5.26
C LYS A 169 -14.06 -6.11 4.71
N SER A 170 -13.43 -7.03 3.99
CA SER A 170 -14.01 -8.33 3.61
C SER A 170 -14.18 -9.21 4.83
#